data_AF-A0A952SQK7-F1
#
_entry.id   AF-A0A952SQK7-F1
#
_cell.length_a   1.000
_cell.length_b   1.000
_cell.length_c   1.000
_cell.angle_alpha   90.00
_cell.angle_beta   90.00
_cell.angle_gamma   90.00
#
_symmetry.space_group_name_H-M   'P 1'
#
loop_
_entity.id
_entity.type
_entity.pdbx_description
1 polymer ?
#
loop_
_entity_poly.entity_id
_entity_poly.type
_entity_poly.pdbx_seq_one_letter_code
_entity_poly.pdbx_strand_id
1 'polypeptide(L)'
;MTDAKTTTNETASQAYAKRRSDIARLIDVLQMELDAHAKRAALADTHWGYPGDLGRIREGLIELVMSMSGMERERIEDFLAEADDADAN
;
A
#
# COMPACT_ATOMS: atom_id res chain seq x y z
N MET A 1 -40.40 -11.22 -24.27
CA MET A 1 -39.05 -11.71 -23.92
C MET A 1 -38.62 -10.88 -22.73
N THR A 2 -38.63 -11.48 -21.54
CA THR A 2 -38.30 -10.79 -20.28
C THR A 2 -36.78 -10.87 -20.11
N ASP A 3 -36.10 -9.74 -20.24
CA ASP A 3 -34.68 -9.62 -19.91
C ASP A 3 -34.51 -9.81 -18.41
N ALA A 4 -34.26 -11.05 -17.99
CA ALA A 4 -33.82 -11.37 -16.65
C ALA A 4 -32.43 -10.75 -16.48
N LYS A 5 -32.39 -9.56 -15.87
CA LYS A 5 -31.18 -8.94 -15.36
C LYS A 5 -30.46 -9.95 -14.47
N THR A 6 -29.38 -10.54 -14.99
CA THR A 6 -28.51 -11.46 -14.25
C THR A 6 -27.85 -10.69 -13.11
N THR A 7 -28.56 -10.54 -11.98
CA THR A 7 -27.94 -10.33 -10.68
C THR A 7 -27.07 -11.55 -10.43
N THR A 8 -25.78 -11.42 -10.68
CA THR A 8 -24.77 -12.34 -10.17
C THR A 8 -25.00 -12.47 -8.67
N ASN A 9 -25.52 -13.63 -8.24
CA ASN A 9 -25.55 -14.06 -6.85
C ASN A 9 -24.10 -14.31 -6.41
N GLU A 10 -23.33 -13.23 -6.26
CA GLU A 10 -21.98 -13.30 -5.73
C GLU A 10 -22.07 -13.67 -4.25
N THR A 11 -21.43 -14.77 -3.88
CA THR A 11 -21.32 -15.16 -2.48
C THR A 11 -20.33 -14.26 -1.75
N ALA A 12 -20.48 -14.11 -0.44
CA ALA A 12 -19.51 -13.35 0.37
C ALA A 12 -18.06 -13.84 0.20
N SER A 13 -17.86 -15.15 0.01
CA SER A 13 -16.54 -15.75 -0.24
C SER A 13 -15.95 -15.31 -1.59
N GLN A 14 -16.76 -15.26 -2.64
CA GLN A 14 -16.33 -14.76 -3.95
C GLN A 14 -15.98 -13.28 -3.90
N ALA A 15 -16.83 -12.46 -3.25
CA ALA A 15 -16.57 -11.04 -3.07
C ALA A 15 -15.28 -10.79 -2.28
N TYR A 16 -15.04 -11.56 -1.22
CA TYR A 16 -13.81 -11.51 -0.45
C TYR A 16 -12.59 -11.88 -1.30
N ALA A 17 -12.63 -13.01 -2.01
CA ALA A 17 -11.52 -13.46 -2.86
C ALA A 17 -11.18 -12.44 -3.94
N LYS A 18 -12.21 -11.86 -4.59
CA LYS A 18 -12.05 -10.80 -5.58
C LYS A 18 -11.38 -9.57 -4.97
N ARG A 19 -11.91 -9.04 -3.87
CA ARG A 19 -11.36 -7.85 -3.20
C ARG A 19 -9.94 -8.08 -2.71
N ARG A 20 -9.64 -9.25 -2.15
CA ARG A 20 -8.29 -9.64 -1.76
C ARG A 20 -7.35 -9.67 -2.97
N SER A 21 -7.80 -10.20 -4.11
CA SER A 21 -7.02 -10.20 -5.36
C SER A 21 -6.80 -8.78 -5.90
N ASP A 22 -7.80 -7.90 -5.80
CA ASP A 22 -7.69 -6.51 -6.24
C ASP A 22 -6.67 -5.75 -5.37
N ILE A 23 -6.73 -5.93 -4.04
CA ILE A 23 -5.75 -5.34 -3.10
C ILE A 23 -4.33 -5.83 -3.38
N ALA A 24 -4.13 -7.13 -3.62
CA ALA A 24 -2.81 -7.66 -3.97
C ALA A 24 -2.23 -6.98 -5.21
N ARG A 25 -3.04 -6.81 -6.26
CA ARG A 25 -2.62 -6.10 -7.48
C ARG A 25 -2.27 -4.63 -7.22
N LEU A 26 -3.03 -3.95 -6.35
CA LEU A 26 -2.73 -2.56 -6.00
C LEU A 26 -1.37 -2.46 -5.27
N ILE A 27 -1.06 -3.42 -4.39
CA ILE A 27 0.25 -3.49 -3.72
C ILE A 27 1.37 -3.72 -4.75
N ASP A 28 1.17 -4.61 -5.73
CA ASP A 28 2.15 -4.83 -6.80
C ASP A 28 2.40 -3.55 -7.61
N VAL A 29 1.34 -2.82 -7.95
CA VAL A 29 1.43 -1.52 -8.65
C VAL A 29 2.18 -0.49 -7.80
N LEU A 30 1.92 -0.42 -6.49
CA LEU A 30 2.64 0.48 -5.60
C LEU A 30 4.14 0.19 -5.60
N GLN A 31 4.55 -1.08 -5.61
CA GLN A 31 5.98 -1.45 -5.72
C GLN A 31 6.58 -0.97 -7.04
N MET A 32 5.88 -1.17 -8.16
CA MET A 32 6.34 -0.67 -9.48
C MET A 32 6.49 0.85 -9.51
N GLU A 33 5.58 1.58 -8.86
CA GLU A 33 5.65 3.05 -8.79
C GLU A 33 6.78 3.53 -7.87
N LEU A 34 7.08 2.82 -6.79
CA LEU A 34 8.25 3.10 -5.95
C LEU A 34 9.56 2.93 -6.72
N ASP A 35 9.68 1.87 -7.53
CA ASP A 35 10.84 1.67 -8.41
C ASP A 35 10.98 2.80 -9.45
N ALA A 36 9.87 3.21 -10.06
CA ALA A 36 9.85 4.32 -11.01
C ALA A 36 10.20 5.65 -10.32
N HIS A 37 9.72 5.86 -9.10
CA HIS A 37 10.02 7.02 -8.28
C HIS A 37 11.50 7.08 -7.92
N ALA A 38 12.12 5.96 -7.51
CA ALA A 38 13.55 5.87 -7.24
C ALA A 38 14.40 6.25 -8.46
N LYS A 39 14.02 5.79 -9.66
CA LYS A 39 14.68 6.19 -10.92
C LYS A 39 14.60 7.69 -11.18
N ARG A 40 13.46 8.33 -10.87
CA ARG A 40 13.29 9.79 -11.01
C ARG A 40 14.11 10.56 -9.98
N ALA A 41 14.09 10.12 -8.71
CA ALA A 41 14.85 10.74 -7.63
C ALA A 41 16.36 10.68 -7.87
N ALA A 42 16.87 9.57 -8.40
CA ALA A 42 18.29 9.41 -8.75
C ALA A 42 18.79 10.42 -9.81
N LEU A 43 17.89 10.99 -10.61
CA LEU A 43 18.21 12.02 -11.61
C LEU A 43 18.13 13.45 -11.04
N ALA A 44 17.77 13.60 -9.77
CA ALA A 44 17.47 14.88 -9.14
C ALA A 44 17.82 14.85 -7.63
N ASP A 45 19.11 14.60 -7.34
CA ASP A 45 19.67 14.38 -6.01
C ASP A 45 19.42 15.51 -4.98
N THR A 46 19.28 16.75 -5.46
CA THR A 46 19.05 17.95 -4.65
C THR A 46 17.57 18.33 -4.54
N HIS A 47 16.67 17.56 -5.17
CA HIS A 47 15.25 17.83 -5.19
C HIS A 47 14.54 17.23 -3.96
N TRP A 48 14.40 18.03 -2.91
CA TRP A 48 13.76 17.67 -1.63
C TRP A 48 12.29 17.23 -1.73
N GLY A 49 11.64 17.43 -2.86
CA GLY A 49 10.29 16.91 -3.10
C GLY A 49 10.20 15.38 -3.05
N TYR A 50 11.24 14.65 -3.49
CA TYR A 50 11.17 13.18 -3.56
C TYR A 50 11.15 12.51 -2.17
N PRO A 51 12.04 12.89 -1.21
CA PRO A 51 11.88 12.44 0.17
C PRO A 51 10.54 12.86 0.80
N GLY A 52 10.05 14.06 0.49
CA GLY A 52 8.76 14.55 0.98
C GLY A 52 7.56 13.73 0.48
N ASP A 53 7.56 13.37 -0.80
CA ASP A 53 6.54 12.51 -1.41
C ASP A 53 6.52 11.13 -0.75
N LEU A 54 7.69 10.53 -0.51
CA LEU A 54 7.81 9.26 0.21
C LEU A 54 7.35 9.36 1.67
N GLY A 55 7.60 10.49 2.34
CA GLY A 55 7.07 10.76 3.69
C GLY A 55 5.55 10.71 3.73
N ARG A 56 4.87 11.38 2.78
CA ARG A 56 3.40 11.34 2.68
C ARG A 56 2.88 9.94 2.34
N ILE A 57 3.54 9.21 1.45
CA ILE A 57 3.15 7.83 1.12
C ILE A 57 3.29 6.93 2.35
N ARG A 58 4.37 7.06 3.12
CA ARG A 58 4.59 6.33 4.38
C ARG A 58 3.46 6.60 5.39
N GLU A 59 3.09 7.86 5.61
CA GLU A 59 1.99 8.21 6.51
C GLU A 59 0.67 7.53 6.09
N GLY A 60 0.33 7.56 4.81
CA GLY A 60 -0.89 6.91 4.30
C GLY A 60 -0.89 5.38 4.49
N LEU A 61 0.27 4.74 4.33
CA LEU A 61 0.41 3.30 4.56
C LEU A 61 0.29 2.94 6.04
N ILE A 62 0.84 3.77 6.94
CA ILE A 62 0.68 3.60 8.38
C ILE A 62 -0.80 3.66 8.76
N GLU A 63 -1.55 4.65 8.29
CA GLU A 63 -2.99 4.76 8.54
C GLU A 63 -3.77 3.54 8.04
N LEU A 64 -3.41 3.01 6.87
CA LEU A 64 -4.01 1.77 6.34
C LEU A 64 -3.71 0.57 7.24
N VAL A 65 -2.47 0.43 7.71
CA VAL A 65 -2.08 -0.66 8.63
C VAL A 65 -2.81 -0.51 9.97
N MET A 66 -2.90 0.69 10.53
CA MET A 66 -3.69 0.96 11.74
C MET A 66 -5.13 0.49 11.56
N SER A 67 -5.78 0.89 10.46
CA SER A 67 -7.16 0.50 10.17
C SER A 67 -7.35 -1.00 9.99
N MET A 68 -6.37 -1.71 9.43
CA MET A 68 -6.49 -3.16 9.17
C MET A 68 -6.14 -4.02 10.39
N SER A 69 -5.17 -3.59 11.19
CA SER A 69 -4.60 -4.38 12.29
C SER A 69 -5.14 -4.01 13.67
N GLY A 70 -5.68 -2.80 13.82
CA GLY A 70 -6.01 -2.22 15.12
C GLY A 70 -4.78 -1.85 15.97
N MET A 71 -3.59 -1.84 15.38
CA MET A 71 -2.38 -1.38 16.06
C MET A 71 -2.36 0.15 16.14
N GLU A 72 -1.88 0.67 17.26
CA GLU A 72 -1.58 2.09 17.41
C GLU A 72 -0.41 2.50 16.53
N ARG A 73 -0.40 3.77 16.12
CA ARG A 73 0.65 4.35 15.27
C ARG A 73 2.04 4.08 15.84
N GLU A 74 2.23 4.36 17.14
CA GLU A 74 3.50 4.23 17.85
C GLU A 74 4.10 2.82 17.67
N ARG A 75 3.27 1.78 17.83
CA ARG A 75 3.71 0.38 17.63
C ARG A 75 4.14 0.09 16.20
N ILE A 76 3.48 0.69 15.22
CA ILE A 76 3.84 0.52 13.80
C ILE A 76 5.16 1.24 13.51
N GLU A 77 5.36 2.42 14.08
CA GLU A 77 6.60 3.19 13.93
C GLU A 77 7.78 2.52 14.62
N ASP A 78 7.59 1.95 15.81
CA ASP A 78 8.59 1.13 16.50
C ASP A 78 9.02 -0.06 15.62
N PHE A 79 8.04 -0.77 15.02
CA PHE A 79 8.32 -1.88 14.11
C PHE A 79 9.14 -1.45 12.88
N LEU A 80 8.89 -0.26 12.34
CA LEU A 80 9.67 0.27 11.21
C LEU A 80 11.09 0.66 11.63
N ALA A 81 11.26 1.26 12.81
CA ALA A 81 12.57 1.62 13.34
C ALA A 81 13.43 0.39 13.65
N GLU A 82 12.85 -0.68 14.19
CA GLU A 82 13.55 -1.96 14.40
C GLU A 82 14.06 -2.57 13.10
N ALA A 83 13.31 -2.42 12.00
CA ALA A 83 13.72 -2.90 10.68
C ALA A 83 14.91 -2.09 10.13
N ASP A 84 14.88 -0.77 10.29
CA ASP A 84 15.97 0.13 9.85
C ASP A 84 17.29 -0.16 10.59
N ASP A 85 17.22 -0.47 11.89
CA ASP A 85 18.40 -0.83 12.70
C ASP A 85 18.98 -2.21 12.32
N ALA A 86 18.15 -3.16 11.87
CA ALA A 86 18.59 -4.49 11.48
C ALA A 86 19.36 -4.50 10.14
N ASP A 87 19.03 -3.59 9.22
CA ASP A 87 19.71 -3.45 7.92
C ASP A 87 20.96 -2.54 7.99
N ALA A 88 21.20 -1.87 9.12
CA ALA A 88 22.33 -0.95 9.33
C ALA A 88 23.61 -1.60 9.91
N ASN A 89 23.59 -2.91 10.25
CA ASN A 89 24.69 -3.61 10.92
C ASN A 89 25.21 -4.85 10.17
#